data_AF-A0A9D4PGQ3-F1
#
_entry.id   AF-A0A9D4PGQ3-F1
#
_cell.length_a   1.000
_cell.length_b   1.000
_cell.length_c   1.000
_cell.angle_alpha   90.00
_cell.angle_beta   90.00
_cell.angle_gamma   90.00
#
_symmetry.space_group_name_H-M   'P 1'
#
loop_
_entity.id
_entity.type
_entity.pdbx_description
1 polymer ?
#
loop_
_entity_poly.entity_id
_entity_poly.type
_entity_poly.pdbx_seq_one_letter_code
_entity_poly.pdbx_strand_id
1 'polypeptide(L)'
;MLYILGNRRDYDRWEQQLGCEGWGWRSVLPYFINPRTTAIPGSPTMVTDIYQLLHSRNVYGCYHGGGGYLTVSTPPYASPLAHAFVQAEETLGYPNIDLNGPIQSGEYN
;
A
#
# COMPACT_ATOMS: atom_id res chain seq x y z
N MET A 1 -6.85 -11.61 -8.89
CA MET A 1 -7.63 -10.75 -7.97
C MET A 1 -6.73 -9.58 -7.59
N LEU A 2 -7.27 -8.37 -7.47
CA LEU A 2 -6.50 -7.17 -7.17
C LEU A 2 -6.58 -6.82 -5.68
N TYR A 3 -5.45 -6.48 -5.06
CA TYR A 3 -5.37 -6.01 -3.68
C TYR A 3 -4.76 -4.60 -3.66
N ILE A 4 -5.62 -3.58 -3.64
CA ILE A 4 -5.25 -2.16 -3.57
C ILE A 4 -6.10 -1.49 -2.49
N LEU A 5 -5.47 -0.69 -1.64
CA LEU A 5 -6.10 0.11 -0.60
C LEU A 5 -6.77 1.36 -1.18
N GLY A 6 -7.73 1.92 -0.46
CA GLY A 6 -8.33 3.22 -0.82
C GLY A 6 -7.31 4.36 -0.73
N ASN A 7 -7.61 5.49 -1.37
CA ASN A 7 -6.76 6.67 -1.25
C ASN A 7 -6.86 7.27 0.15
N ARG A 8 -5.72 7.63 0.75
CA ARG A 8 -5.65 8.28 2.07
C ARG A 8 -6.61 9.47 2.19
N ARG A 9 -6.71 10.29 1.14
CA ARG A 9 -7.55 11.51 1.15
C ARG A 9 -9.03 11.17 1.28
N ASP A 10 -9.46 10.01 0.81
CA ASP A 10 -10.85 9.59 0.93
C ASP A 10 -11.19 9.23 2.39
N TYR A 11 -10.31 8.50 3.08
CA TYR A 11 -10.45 8.20 4.51
C TYR A 11 -10.45 9.47 5.37
N ASP A 12 -9.48 10.36 5.13
CA ASP A 12 -9.39 11.64 5.85
C ASP A 12 -10.65 12.50 5.57
N ARG A 13 -11.19 12.47 4.36
CA ARG A 13 -12.45 13.13 4.00
C ARG A 13 -13.65 12.55 4.73
N TRP A 14 -13.75 11.23 4.87
CA TRP A 14 -14.87 10.58 5.57
C TRP A 14 -14.94 11.02 7.03
N GLU A 15 -13.79 11.03 7.71
CA GLU A 15 -13.72 11.48 9.10
C GLU A 15 -14.02 12.98 9.24
N GLN A 16 -13.41 13.82 8.41
CA GLN A 16 -13.48 15.27 8.58
C GLN A 16 -14.76 15.91 8.05
N GLN A 17 -15.36 15.34 7.00
CA GLN A 17 -16.48 15.97 6.28
C GLN A 17 -17.79 15.20 6.38
N LEU A 18 -17.75 13.88 6.60
CA LEU A 18 -18.95 13.03 6.60
C LEU A 18 -19.35 12.55 8.00
N GLY A 19 -18.60 12.93 9.04
CA GLY A 19 -18.89 12.55 10.42
C GLY A 19 -18.57 11.08 10.73
N CYS A 20 -17.76 10.41 9.90
CA CYS A 20 -17.32 9.05 10.14
C CYS A 20 -16.14 9.05 11.12
N GLU A 21 -16.40 9.35 12.40
CA GLU A 21 -15.36 9.38 13.45
C GLU A 21 -14.57 8.06 13.50
N GLY A 22 -13.24 8.16 13.53
CA GLY A 22 -12.35 6.99 13.55
C GLY A 22 -12.10 6.36 12.18
N TRP A 23 -12.63 6.92 11.09
CA TRP A 23 -12.38 6.46 9.72
C TRP A 23 -11.22 7.19 9.03
N GLY A 24 -10.55 8.12 9.72
CA GLY A 24 -9.37 8.80 9.18
C GLY A 24 -8.24 7.84 8.89
N TRP A 25 -7.34 8.20 7.97
CA TRP A 25 -6.27 7.29 7.51
C TRP A 25 -5.41 6.76 8.66
N ARG A 26 -5.03 7.63 9.61
CA ARG A 26 -4.27 7.22 10.80
C ARG A 26 -4.99 6.18 11.65
N SER A 27 -6.32 6.24 11.70
CA SER A 27 -7.17 5.37 12.51
C SER A 27 -7.35 4.00 11.85
N VAL A 28 -7.49 3.96 10.52
CA VAL A 28 -7.72 2.72 9.77
C VAL A 28 -6.43 2.00 9.35
N LEU A 29 -5.33 2.73 9.15
CA LEU A 29 -4.07 2.17 8.64
C LEU A 29 -3.54 0.97 9.46
N PRO A 30 -3.61 0.96 10.81
CA PRO A 30 -3.23 -0.21 11.59
C PRO A 30 -4.01 -1.48 11.22
N TYR A 31 -5.25 -1.38 10.76
CA TYR A 31 -6.04 -2.55 10.37
C TYR A 31 -5.58 -3.17 9.04
N PHE A 32 -4.92 -2.39 8.19
CA PHE A 32 -4.35 -2.87 6.92
C PHE A 32 -2.95 -3.47 7.10
N ILE A 33 -2.16 -2.90 8.03
CA ILE A 33 -0.77 -3.32 8.25
C ILE A 33 -0.64 -4.45 9.28
N ASN A 34 -1.55 -4.53 10.26
CA ASN A 34 -1.53 -5.55 11.30
C ASN A 34 -2.17 -6.85 10.80
N PRO A 35 -1.82 -8.02 11.39
CA PRO A 35 -1.09 -9.14 10.79
C PRO A 35 -1.77 -9.76 9.57
N ARG A 36 -3.01 -9.38 9.23
CA ARG A 36 -3.88 -10.05 8.26
C ARG A 36 -3.35 -10.11 6.84
N THR A 37 -2.25 -9.43 6.50
CA THR A 37 -1.66 -9.51 5.17
C THR A 37 -0.29 -10.17 5.24
N THR A 38 -0.07 -11.26 4.49
CA THR A 38 1.26 -11.86 4.36
C THR A 38 2.07 -11.09 3.31
N ALA A 39 3.29 -10.67 3.65
CA ALA A 39 4.18 -9.90 2.77
C ALA A 39 4.59 -10.66 1.49
N ILE A 40 4.76 -9.92 0.40
CA ILE A 40 5.37 -10.37 -0.85
C ILE A 40 6.85 -10.74 -0.57
N PRO A 41 7.32 -11.95 -0.94
CA PRO A 41 8.75 -12.29 -0.84
C PRO A 41 9.62 -11.29 -1.61
N GLY A 42 10.56 -10.64 -0.92
CA GLY A 42 11.45 -9.63 -1.53
C GLY A 42 10.94 -8.19 -1.48
N SER A 43 9.76 -7.92 -0.89
CA SER A 43 9.36 -6.54 -0.58
C SER A 43 10.37 -5.93 0.40
N PRO A 44 10.96 -4.76 0.09
CA PRO A 44 12.09 -4.19 0.85
C PRO A 44 11.70 -3.75 2.28
N THR A 45 10.44 -3.89 2.66
CA THR A 45 9.85 -3.15 3.76
C THR A 45 8.83 -3.98 4.53
N MET A 46 9.36 -4.69 5.53
CA MET A 46 8.63 -5.40 6.58
C MET A 46 8.63 -4.55 7.85
N VAL A 47 7.47 -4.48 8.53
CA VAL A 47 7.36 -3.81 9.83
C VAL A 47 7.17 -4.85 10.92
N THR A 48 7.90 -4.66 12.02
CA THR A 48 7.72 -5.40 13.27
C THR A 48 7.07 -4.57 14.37
N ASP A 49 6.90 -3.25 14.19
CA ASP A 49 6.33 -2.33 15.19
C ASP A 49 5.35 -1.28 14.62
N ILE A 50 4.10 -1.35 15.05
CA ILE A 50 2.99 -0.47 14.65
C ILE A 50 3.11 0.94 15.25
N TYR A 51 3.85 1.12 16.35
CA TYR A 51 4.00 2.43 16.98
C TYR A 51 4.88 3.37 16.15
N GLN A 52 5.94 2.88 15.49
CA GLN A 52 6.79 3.70 14.62
C GLN A 52 6.05 4.19 13.37
N LEU A 53 5.16 3.35 12.86
CA LEU A 53 4.24 3.63 11.76
C LEU A 53 3.35 4.85 12.01
N LEU A 54 2.72 4.90 13.18
CA LEU A 54 1.75 5.93 13.56
C LEU A 54 2.40 7.28 13.94
N HIS A 55 3.69 7.29 14.28
CA HIS A 55 4.38 8.50 14.76
C HIS A 55 5.38 9.09 13.77
N SER A 56 5.71 8.37 12.69
CA SER A 56 6.55 8.91 11.63
C SER A 56 5.73 9.73 10.64
N ARG A 57 6.26 10.89 10.21
CA ARG A 57 5.69 11.66 9.10
C ARG A 57 6.16 11.16 7.72
N ASN A 58 7.03 10.14 7.69
CA ASN A 58 7.87 9.84 6.52
C ASN A 58 8.43 8.40 6.49
N VAL A 59 7.69 7.38 6.91
CA VAL A 59 8.18 6.00 6.71
C VAL A 59 7.86 5.56 5.28
N TYR A 60 8.91 5.56 4.46
CA TYR A 60 8.94 5.07 3.07
C TYR A 60 8.90 3.53 2.98
N GLY A 61 8.24 2.85 3.92
CA GLY A 61 8.55 1.43 4.05
C GLY A 61 7.76 0.58 5.02
N CYS A 62 6.44 0.71 5.06
CA CYS A 62 5.72 0.12 6.17
C CYS A 62 4.27 -0.27 5.91
N TYR A 63 3.87 -0.57 4.67
CA TYR A 63 2.46 -0.81 4.33
C TYR A 63 2.07 -2.29 4.25
N HIS A 64 3.01 -3.21 4.49
CA HIS A 64 2.77 -4.66 4.46
C HIS A 64 3.00 -5.27 5.84
N GLY A 65 2.05 -6.10 6.27
CA GLY A 65 2.14 -6.91 7.48
C GLY A 65 2.78 -8.28 7.25
N GLY A 66 2.77 -9.09 8.30
CA GLY A 66 3.03 -10.53 8.21
C GLY A 66 2.28 -11.32 9.27
N GLY A 67 1.93 -12.58 8.98
CA GLY A 67 1.44 -13.53 9.97
C GLY A 67 -0.07 -13.53 10.26
N GLY A 68 -0.91 -13.25 9.27
CA GLY A 68 -2.36 -13.21 9.47
C GLY A 68 -3.15 -13.74 8.29
N TYR A 69 -4.46 -13.51 8.33
CA TYR A 69 -5.44 -14.39 7.70
C TYR A 69 -5.59 -14.29 6.17
N LEU A 70 -5.11 -13.22 5.55
CA LEU A 70 -5.21 -12.96 4.11
C LEU A 70 -3.80 -12.95 3.49
N THR A 71 -3.48 -14.00 2.76
CA THR A 71 -2.24 -14.03 1.97
C THR A 71 -2.40 -13.19 0.72
N VAL A 72 -1.55 -12.19 0.56
CA VAL A 72 -1.43 -11.38 -0.66
C VAL A 72 -0.13 -11.76 -1.34
N SER A 73 -0.15 -11.91 -2.66
CA SER A 73 1.01 -12.28 -3.45
C SER A 73 0.95 -11.64 -4.82
N THR A 74 2.10 -11.54 -5.48
CA THR A 74 2.18 -11.17 -6.88
C THR A 74 1.71 -12.33 -7.76
N PRO A 75 1.13 -12.06 -8.95
CA PRO A 75 0.79 -13.11 -9.88
C PRO A 75 2.05 -13.90 -10.26
N PRO A 76 2.00 -15.23 -10.36
CA PRO A 76 3.17 -16.05 -10.69
C PRO A 76 3.64 -15.85 -12.14
N TYR A 77 2.82 -15.20 -12.97
CA TYR A 77 3.13 -14.90 -14.36
C TYR A 77 2.74 -13.45 -14.68
N ALA A 78 3.71 -12.72 -15.23
CA ALA A 78 3.50 -11.42 -15.86
C ALA A 78 3.88 -11.54 -17.34
N SER A 79 2.99 -11.06 -18.22
CA SER A 79 3.23 -11.12 -19.66
C SER A 79 4.32 -10.12 -20.08
N PRO A 80 5.00 -10.33 -21.22
CA PRO A 80 5.92 -9.33 -21.77
C PRO A 80 5.24 -7.98 -22.03
N LEU A 81 3.93 -7.99 -22.35
CA LEU A 81 3.15 -6.78 -22.54
C LEU A 81 3.00 -5.97 -21.24
N ALA A 82 2.80 -6.63 -20.09
CA ALA A 82 2.71 -5.94 -18.80
C ALA A 82 4.01 -5.19 -18.49
N HIS A 83 5.16 -5.82 -18.75
CA HIS A 83 6.48 -5.18 -18.59
C HIS A 83 6.66 -4.00 -19.55
N ALA A 84 6.28 -4.16 -20.82
CA ALA A 84 6.39 -3.11 -21.82
C ALA A 84 5.51 -1.90 -21.47
N PHE A 85 4.36 -2.13 -20.84
CA PHE A 85 3.46 -1.08 -20.37
C PHE A 85 4.10 -0.24 -19.27
N VAL A 86 4.58 -0.89 -18.20
CA VAL A 86 5.30 -0.23 -17.09
C VAL A 86 6.52 0.55 -17.59
N GLN A 87 7.31 -0.03 -18.52
CA GLN A 87 8.47 0.64 -19.11
C GLN A 87 8.08 1.90 -19.89
N ALA A 88 6.97 1.86 -20.64
CA ALA A 88 6.50 3.02 -21.38
C ALA A 88 6.09 4.15 -20.42
N GLU A 89 5.44 3.83 -19.32
CA GLU A 89 5.01 4.80 -18.33
C GLU A 89 6.20 5.42 -17.57
N GLU A 90 7.27 4.65 -17.30
CA GLU A 90 8.54 5.18 -16.79
C GLU A 90 9.13 6.23 -17.74
N THR A 91 9.06 6.02 -19.07
CA THR A 91 9.53 7.03 -20.04
C THR A 91 8.66 8.29 -20.08
N LEU A 92 7.40 8.21 -19.65
CA LEU A 92 6.50 9.34 -19.48
C LEU A 92 6.71 10.05 -18.13
N GLY A 93 7.58 9.53 -17.28
CA GLY A 93 7.91 10.08 -15.97
C GLY A 93 7.02 9.58 -14.83
N TYR A 94 6.23 8.52 -15.04
CA TYR A 94 5.48 7.87 -13.96
C TYR A 94 6.40 6.90 -13.22
N PRO A 95 6.57 7.06 -11.90
CA PRO A 95 7.47 6.19 -11.15
C PRO A 95 6.81 4.84 -10.85
N ASN A 96 7.61 3.78 -10.91
CA ASN A 96 7.23 2.47 -10.38
C ASN A 96 7.28 2.50 -8.84
N ILE A 97 6.12 2.35 -8.19
CA ILE A 97 5.93 2.48 -6.76
C ILE A 97 4.94 1.43 -6.24
N ASP A 98 5.04 1.12 -4.95
CA ASP A 98 3.99 0.39 -4.24
C ASP A 98 2.71 1.23 -4.16
N LEU A 99 1.64 0.78 -4.83
CA LEU A 99 0.33 1.46 -4.85
C LEU A 99 -0.35 1.52 -3.48
N ASN A 100 0.03 0.63 -2.56
CA ASN A 100 -0.41 0.63 -1.17
C ASN A 100 0.53 1.42 -0.26
N GLY A 101 1.60 1.98 -0.82
CA GLY A 101 2.65 2.72 -0.14
C GLY A 101 2.28 4.16 0.25
N PRO A 102 3.26 4.95 0.70
CA PRO A 102 3.03 6.34 1.15
C PRO A 102 2.65 7.28 0.00
N ILE A 103 3.02 6.90 -1.22
CA ILE A 103 2.67 7.56 -2.46
C ILE A 103 1.74 6.60 -3.20
N GLN A 104 0.52 7.04 -3.51
CA GLN A 104 -0.50 6.22 -4.18
C GLN A 104 -0.70 6.69 -5.64
N SER A 105 0.34 7.28 -6.23
CA SER A 105 0.32 7.93 -7.54
C SER A 105 1.53 7.49 -8.35
N GLY A 106 1.35 6.52 -9.24
CA GLY A 106 2.37 5.83 -10.03
C GLY A 106 1.85 4.45 -10.46
N GLU A 107 2.73 3.54 -10.90
CA GLU A 107 2.36 2.14 -11.24
C GLU A 107 3.18 1.11 -10.47
N TYR A 108 2.75 -0.15 -10.49
CA TYR A 108 3.45 -1.26 -9.84
C TYR A 108 3.60 -2.42 -10.81
N ASN A 109 4.78 -3.06 -10.83
CA ASN A 109 5.09 -4.23 -11.66
C ASN A 109 4.80 -5.54 -10.91
#